data_AF-A0A3Q7YE37-F1
#
_entry.id   AF-A0A3Q7YE37-F1
#
_cell.length_a   1.000
_cell.length_b   1.000
_cell.length_c   1.000
_cell.angle_alpha   90.00
_cell.angle_beta   90.00
_cell.angle_gamma   90.00
#
_symmetry.space_group_name_H-M   'P 1'
#
loop_
_entity.id
_entity.type
_entity.pdbx_description
1 polymer ?
#
loop_
_entity_poly.entity_id
_entity_poly.type
_entity_poly.pdbx_seq_one_letter_code
_entity_poly.pdbx_strand_id
1 'polypeptide(L)'
;MLDEKRSGRVAGVGLVHLPFSLLPPPLPQTYWKQASDLAPLFNQLVDRVSFDGFFLQQSLSKTKKADEFTSRLLDIHSKMLQINKKEDIRLGLFRSDYMLDEKTKSLLQVEMNTISTSFSGVGCVITELHSCSFFRNILSHYGKLLGLDSQRVPVNNATTQYAEALAKAWSEYNNPSAAIIIVVQAEERNMYDQHFVSAILRERYHITTIRKTLAEINQEGEILPDGTLSVDGQAIAIVYFRAGYTPVDYPSESEWSARLLIEQSSAIKCPSISYHLVGTKKIQQELAKPNVLERFFENKDDIAKLRKCFAGLWSLEDLDIVQKAIEKPELFVMKPQREGGGNNIYGDDLRETLIKLQKAGSQEDAAYILMQRIFPANTEAILMRNGILHKDRVISEFGIFSTYLRNKDKVIINNESGYMVRTKPSLSDEGGVLPGFGVIDSVYLT
;
A
#
# COMPACT_ATOMS: atom_id res chain seq x y z
N MET A 1 15.42 5.13 25.89
CA MET A 1 16.56 6.07 25.72
C MET A 1 17.47 5.78 24.50
N LEU A 2 17.21 4.76 23.64
CA LEU A 2 18.00 4.52 22.41
C LEU A 2 17.35 5.04 21.11
N ASP A 3 16.10 5.51 21.15
CA ASP A 3 15.37 5.97 19.94
C ASP A 3 15.57 7.45 19.60
N GLU A 4 16.08 8.28 20.51
CA GLU A 4 16.26 9.74 20.29
C GLU A 4 17.40 10.11 19.31
N LYS A 5 18.15 9.13 18.80
CA LYS A 5 19.29 9.38 17.89
C LYS A 5 19.03 9.09 16.41
N ARG A 6 17.82 8.66 16.04
CA ARG A 6 17.50 8.24 14.66
C ARG A 6 16.83 9.38 13.91
N SER A 7 17.53 9.97 12.96
CA SER A 7 17.04 11.13 12.23
C SER A 7 16.06 10.72 11.12
N GLY A 8 14.82 11.19 11.23
CA GLY A 8 13.87 11.21 10.10
C GLY A 8 13.94 12.50 9.28
N ARG A 9 14.80 13.46 9.65
CA ARG A 9 14.83 14.81 9.06
C ARG A 9 16.11 15.09 8.26
N VAL A 10 17.22 14.47 8.65
CA VAL A 10 18.56 14.74 8.09
C VAL A 10 19.15 13.45 7.55
N ALA A 11 19.44 13.41 6.25
CA ALA A 11 20.07 12.27 5.60
C ALA A 11 21.51 12.05 6.12
N GLY A 12 21.95 10.79 6.18
CA GLY A 12 23.30 10.40 6.60
C GLY A 12 23.55 10.36 8.10
N VAL A 13 22.59 10.74 8.95
CA VAL A 13 22.76 10.82 10.41
C VAL A 13 21.87 9.80 11.13
N GLY A 14 22.44 9.07 12.11
CA GLY A 14 21.67 8.18 12.97
C GLY A 14 21.12 6.93 12.27
N LEU A 15 21.87 6.42 11.27
CA LEU A 15 21.48 5.27 10.47
C LEU A 15 21.49 3.98 11.28
N VAL A 16 20.54 3.11 10.98
CA VAL A 16 20.47 1.74 11.49
C VAL A 16 19.92 0.85 10.37
N HIS A 17 20.34 -0.42 10.34
CA HIS A 17 19.72 -1.39 9.45
C HIS A 17 18.22 -1.52 9.76
N LEU A 18 17.38 -1.79 8.76
CA LEU A 18 15.99 -2.13 9.01
C LEU A 18 15.89 -3.44 9.79
N PRO A 19 14.87 -3.63 10.63
CA PRO A 19 14.58 -4.95 11.19
C PRO A 19 14.30 -5.94 10.05
N PHE A 20 15.00 -7.07 10.01
CA PHE A 20 14.84 -8.10 8.97
C PHE A 20 14.87 -9.52 9.53
N SER A 21 14.24 -10.47 8.83
CA SER A 21 14.44 -11.91 9.09
C SER A 21 15.71 -12.39 8.40
N LEU A 22 16.53 -13.20 9.08
CA LEU A 22 17.83 -13.66 8.58
C LEU A 22 17.72 -14.69 7.46
N LEU A 23 16.62 -15.43 7.40
CA LEU A 23 16.35 -16.44 6.38
C LEU A 23 14.92 -16.28 5.86
N PRO A 24 14.70 -16.52 4.55
CA PRO A 24 13.39 -16.36 3.95
C PRO A 24 12.39 -17.44 4.36
N PRO A 25 11.11 -17.08 4.57
CA PRO A 25 10.03 -18.01 4.88
C PRO A 25 9.63 -18.80 3.63
N PRO A 26 9.17 -20.05 3.80
CA PRO A 26 8.71 -20.87 2.69
C PRO A 26 7.36 -20.37 2.15
N LEU A 27 7.19 -20.41 0.83
CA LEU A 27 5.90 -20.26 0.15
C LEU A 27 5.84 -21.22 -1.05
N PRO A 28 4.80 -22.06 -1.18
CA PRO A 28 4.64 -22.89 -2.37
C PRO A 28 4.55 -22.06 -3.65
N GLN A 29 5.29 -22.48 -4.68
CA GLN A 29 5.37 -21.76 -5.95
C GLN A 29 3.99 -21.54 -6.61
N THR A 30 3.03 -22.42 -6.34
CA THR A 30 1.65 -22.30 -6.81
C THR A 30 0.95 -21.05 -6.27
N TYR A 31 1.13 -20.72 -4.98
CA TYR A 31 0.55 -19.53 -4.38
C TYR A 31 1.31 -18.27 -4.78
N TRP A 32 2.63 -18.34 -4.93
CA TRP A 32 3.42 -17.26 -5.50
C TRP A 32 2.89 -16.86 -6.88
N LYS A 33 2.74 -17.86 -7.77
CA LYS A 33 2.18 -17.64 -9.11
C LYS A 33 0.75 -17.10 -9.05
N GLN A 34 -0.09 -17.61 -8.16
CA GLN A 34 -1.44 -17.09 -7.96
C GLN A 34 -1.42 -15.59 -7.60
N ALA A 35 -0.53 -15.17 -6.68
CA ALA A 35 -0.41 -13.77 -6.27
C ALA A 35 0.08 -12.88 -7.43
N SER A 36 1.09 -13.35 -8.18
CA SER A 36 1.62 -12.64 -9.35
C SER A 36 0.58 -12.50 -10.47
N ASP A 37 -0.20 -13.55 -10.74
CA ASP A 37 -1.26 -13.55 -11.77
C ASP A 37 -2.43 -12.62 -11.39
N LEU A 38 -2.61 -12.31 -10.10
CA LEU A 38 -3.65 -11.39 -9.61
C LEU A 38 -3.26 -9.91 -9.76
N ALA A 39 -1.97 -9.57 -9.74
CA ALA A 39 -1.50 -8.19 -9.83
C ALA A 39 -2.09 -7.39 -11.04
N PRO A 40 -2.02 -7.87 -12.29
CA PRO A 40 -2.60 -7.15 -13.42
C PRO A 40 -4.13 -7.09 -13.39
N LEU A 41 -4.80 -8.02 -12.70
CA LEU A 41 -6.25 -7.98 -12.50
C LEU A 41 -6.63 -6.91 -11.47
N PHE A 42 -5.91 -6.83 -10.35
CA PHE A 42 -6.13 -5.79 -9.34
C PHE A 42 -5.84 -4.39 -9.88
N ASN A 43 -4.80 -4.22 -10.71
CA ASN A 43 -4.55 -2.95 -11.40
C ASN A 43 -5.77 -2.48 -12.19
N GLN A 44 -6.35 -3.38 -13.01
CA GLN A 44 -7.54 -3.07 -13.80
C GLN A 44 -8.76 -2.84 -12.90
N LEU A 45 -8.92 -3.61 -11.83
CA LEU A 45 -10.01 -3.43 -10.88
C LEU A 45 -9.93 -2.04 -10.25
N VAL A 46 -8.76 -1.63 -9.77
CA VAL A 46 -8.57 -0.31 -9.17
C VAL A 46 -8.88 0.79 -10.17
N ASP A 47 -8.38 0.69 -11.40
CA ASP A 47 -8.66 1.68 -12.44
C ASP A 47 -10.16 1.77 -12.77
N ARG A 48 -10.83 0.64 -12.97
CA ARG A 48 -12.27 0.59 -13.31
C ARG A 48 -13.15 1.09 -12.17
N VAL A 49 -12.86 0.72 -10.92
CA VAL A 49 -13.60 1.20 -9.75
C VAL A 49 -13.40 2.70 -9.56
N SER A 50 -12.20 3.22 -9.84
CA SER A 50 -11.89 4.65 -9.70
C SER A 50 -12.71 5.56 -10.62
N PHE A 51 -13.18 5.02 -11.75
CA PHE A 51 -14.06 5.74 -12.68
C PHE A 51 -15.49 5.84 -12.20
N ASP A 52 -15.95 4.89 -11.39
CA ASP A 52 -17.31 4.88 -10.88
C ASP A 52 -17.41 5.79 -9.65
N GLY A 53 -17.37 7.09 -9.91
CA GLY A 53 -17.43 8.11 -8.87
C GLY A 53 -18.71 8.03 -8.03
N PHE A 54 -19.82 7.57 -8.64
CA PHE A 54 -21.06 7.30 -7.93
C PHE A 54 -20.91 6.14 -6.95
N PHE A 55 -20.32 5.01 -7.37
CA PHE A 55 -20.02 3.89 -6.49
C PHE A 55 -19.15 4.30 -5.31
N LEU A 56 -18.07 5.04 -5.55
CA LEU A 56 -17.19 5.52 -4.47
C LEU A 56 -17.94 6.41 -3.47
N GLN A 57 -18.68 7.42 -3.95
CA GLN A 57 -19.44 8.32 -3.09
C GLN A 57 -20.56 7.60 -2.32
N GLN A 58 -21.27 6.68 -2.98
CA GLN A 58 -22.35 5.91 -2.37
C GLN A 58 -21.83 4.95 -1.29
N SER A 59 -20.82 4.15 -1.62
CA SER A 59 -20.22 3.15 -0.73
C SER A 59 -19.62 3.75 0.53
N LEU A 60 -19.08 4.97 0.42
CA LEU A 60 -18.45 5.68 1.54
C LEU A 60 -19.37 6.75 2.17
N SER A 61 -20.63 6.87 1.76
CA SER A 61 -21.55 7.92 2.23
C SER A 61 -21.83 7.87 3.74
N LYS A 62 -21.91 6.67 4.33
CA LYS A 62 -22.04 6.50 5.78
C LYS A 62 -20.71 6.75 6.48
N THR A 63 -19.62 6.21 5.93
CA THR A 63 -18.25 6.43 6.41
C THR A 63 -17.90 7.91 6.47
N LYS A 64 -18.37 8.72 5.51
CA LYS A 64 -18.23 10.19 5.51
C LYS A 64 -18.72 10.86 6.79
N LYS A 65 -19.77 10.32 7.42
CA LYS A 65 -20.33 10.88 8.66
C LYS A 65 -19.59 10.40 9.91
N ALA A 66 -18.93 9.25 9.82
CA ALA A 66 -18.25 8.60 10.93
C ALA A 66 -16.75 8.91 11.00
N ASP A 67 -16.13 9.26 9.86
CA ASP A 67 -14.71 9.47 9.73
C ASP A 67 -14.38 10.78 8.99
N GLU A 68 -13.90 11.77 9.74
CA GLU A 68 -13.55 13.10 9.23
C GLU A 68 -12.47 13.04 8.13
N PHE A 69 -11.47 12.16 8.29
CA PHE A 69 -10.40 12.03 7.30
C PHE A 69 -10.93 11.55 5.94
N THR A 70 -11.70 10.47 5.93
CA THR A 70 -12.36 9.99 4.71
C THR A 70 -13.34 11.02 4.16
N SER A 71 -14.03 11.77 5.03
CA SER A 71 -14.93 12.85 4.61
C SER A 71 -14.21 13.91 3.78
N ARG A 72 -13.05 14.37 4.24
CA ARG A 72 -12.21 15.35 3.54
C ARG A 72 -11.68 14.82 2.21
N LEU A 73 -11.31 13.54 2.12
CA LEU A 73 -10.95 12.89 0.86
C LEU A 73 -12.15 12.85 -0.12
N LEU A 74 -13.35 12.53 0.37
CA LEU A 74 -14.57 12.54 -0.43
C LEU A 74 -14.97 13.94 -0.90
N ASP A 75 -14.69 14.98 -0.12
CA ASP A 75 -14.94 16.37 -0.51
C ASP A 75 -14.06 16.78 -1.69
N ILE A 76 -12.77 16.43 -1.67
CA ILE A 76 -11.87 16.65 -2.79
C ILE A 76 -12.35 15.88 -4.02
N HIS A 77 -12.70 14.61 -3.86
CA HIS A 77 -13.23 13.80 -4.96
C HIS A 77 -14.54 14.39 -5.53
N SER A 78 -15.45 14.88 -4.67
CA SER A 78 -16.70 15.54 -5.10
C SER A 78 -16.42 16.79 -5.93
N LYS A 79 -15.44 17.61 -5.53
CA LYS A 79 -15.00 18.76 -6.31
C LYS A 79 -14.44 18.34 -7.67
N MET A 80 -13.67 17.25 -7.74
CA MET A 80 -13.12 16.77 -9.03
C MET A 80 -14.23 16.28 -9.97
N LEU A 81 -15.25 15.61 -9.43
CA LEU A 81 -16.45 15.21 -10.20
C LEU A 81 -17.23 16.42 -10.72
N GLN A 82 -17.37 17.49 -9.92
CA GLN A 82 -18.06 18.72 -10.32
C GLN A 82 -17.31 19.48 -11.42
N ILE A 83 -15.98 19.54 -11.35
CA ILE A 83 -15.13 20.14 -12.39
C ILE A 83 -15.18 19.28 -13.67
N ASN A 84 -15.57 18.00 -13.55
CA ASN A 84 -15.61 17.02 -14.64
C ASN A 84 -14.29 16.98 -15.43
N LYS A 85 -13.18 17.08 -14.70
CA LYS A 85 -11.86 17.09 -15.29
C LYS A 85 -11.54 15.73 -15.88
N LYS A 86 -11.17 15.72 -17.16
CA LYS A 86 -10.77 14.50 -17.84
C LYS A 86 -9.32 14.16 -17.53
N GLU A 87 -9.10 13.12 -16.72
CA GLU A 87 -7.77 12.58 -16.45
C GLU A 87 -7.46 11.44 -17.43
N ASP A 88 -6.94 11.81 -18.60
CA ASP A 88 -6.62 10.87 -19.67
C ASP A 88 -5.43 9.98 -19.30
N ILE A 89 -4.41 10.52 -18.62
CA ILE A 89 -3.24 9.76 -18.16
C ILE A 89 -3.41 9.40 -16.68
N ARG A 90 -3.41 8.11 -16.37
CA ARG A 90 -3.54 7.60 -14.99
C ARG A 90 -2.43 6.61 -14.67
N LEU A 91 -1.80 6.82 -13.51
CA LEU A 91 -0.66 6.05 -13.02
C LEU A 91 -1.00 5.45 -11.65
N GLY A 92 -0.73 4.15 -11.50
CA GLY A 92 -0.87 3.42 -10.25
C GLY A 92 0.42 2.69 -9.90
N LEU A 93 0.91 2.90 -8.68
CA LEU A 93 1.99 2.13 -8.06
C LEU A 93 1.41 1.45 -6.81
N PHE A 94 0.96 0.21 -6.98
CA PHE A 94 0.14 -0.47 -5.98
C PHE A 94 0.87 -1.64 -5.32
N ARG A 95 0.32 -2.10 -4.19
CA ARG A 95 0.75 -3.33 -3.54
C ARG A 95 -0.46 -4.08 -3.00
N SER A 96 -0.66 -5.30 -3.45
CA SER A 96 -1.66 -6.20 -2.87
C SER A 96 -0.97 -7.12 -1.87
N ASP A 97 -1.44 -7.12 -0.63
CA ASP A 97 -0.86 -7.90 0.45
C ASP A 97 -1.68 -9.17 0.72
N TYR A 98 -1.01 -10.29 0.96
CA TYR A 98 -1.62 -11.61 1.09
C TYR A 98 -1.08 -12.42 2.26
N MET A 99 -1.93 -13.28 2.83
CA MET A 99 -1.55 -14.33 3.77
C MET A 99 -2.07 -15.69 3.29
N LEU A 100 -1.29 -16.75 3.48
CA LEU A 100 -1.71 -18.11 3.19
C LEU A 100 -2.38 -18.72 4.42
N ASP A 101 -3.70 -18.89 4.38
CA ASP A 101 -4.44 -19.47 5.49
C ASP A 101 -4.12 -20.97 5.65
N GLU A 102 -3.72 -21.38 6.84
CA GLU A 102 -3.26 -22.74 7.10
C GLU A 102 -4.38 -23.78 6.97
N LYS A 103 -5.59 -23.43 7.42
CA LYS A 103 -6.72 -24.36 7.48
C LYS A 103 -7.34 -24.58 6.11
N THR A 104 -7.60 -23.49 5.39
CA THR A 104 -8.25 -23.54 4.07
C THR A 104 -7.28 -23.71 2.92
N LYS A 105 -5.96 -23.61 3.18
CA LYS A 105 -4.90 -23.65 2.16
C LYS A 105 -5.19 -22.69 1.01
N SER A 106 -5.68 -21.50 1.35
CA SER A 106 -6.08 -20.46 0.41
C SER A 106 -5.23 -19.21 0.62
N LEU A 107 -4.74 -18.64 -0.49
CA LEU A 107 -4.07 -17.35 -0.48
C LEU A 107 -5.14 -16.26 -0.41
N LEU A 108 -5.19 -15.54 0.70
CA LEU A 108 -6.21 -14.54 0.98
C LEU A 108 -5.60 -13.14 1.04
N GLN A 109 -6.22 -12.18 0.36
CA GLN A 109 -5.81 -10.78 0.34
C GLN A 109 -6.12 -10.14 1.70
N VAL A 110 -5.09 -9.55 2.30
CA VAL A 110 -5.16 -8.77 3.54
C VAL A 110 -5.72 -7.38 3.26
N GLU A 111 -5.15 -6.70 2.27
CA GLU A 111 -5.50 -5.35 1.85
C GLU A 111 -4.95 -5.02 0.46
N MET A 112 -5.50 -3.96 -0.15
CA MET A 112 -4.97 -3.36 -1.38
C MET A 112 -4.45 -1.96 -1.06
N ASN A 113 -3.15 -1.75 -1.19
CA ASN A 113 -2.52 -0.47 -0.96
C ASN A 113 -2.46 0.31 -2.28
N THR A 114 -3.19 1.42 -2.36
CA THR A 114 -3.24 2.26 -3.57
C THR A 114 -2.45 3.56 -3.45
N ILE A 115 -2.02 3.94 -2.24
CA ILE A 115 -1.24 5.16 -1.95
C ILE A 115 0.03 4.82 -1.16
N SER A 116 1.13 5.53 -1.44
CA SER A 116 2.38 5.47 -0.67
C SER A 116 2.88 4.04 -0.37
N THR A 117 2.87 3.20 -1.40
CA THR A 117 3.31 1.80 -1.28
C THR A 117 4.81 1.75 -1.01
N SER A 118 5.16 1.54 0.27
CA SER A 118 6.54 1.53 0.75
C SER A 118 7.24 0.21 0.46
N PHE A 119 8.58 0.25 0.56
CA PHE A 119 9.50 -0.90 0.51
C PHE A 119 9.77 -1.49 -0.88
N SER A 120 9.50 -0.76 -1.96
CA SER A 120 9.92 -1.22 -3.30
C SER A 120 11.44 -1.20 -3.44
N GLY A 121 12.13 -0.27 -2.78
CA GLY A 121 13.59 -0.21 -2.62
C GLY A 121 14.11 -1.30 -1.70
N VAL A 122 13.62 -1.27 -0.46
CA VAL A 122 14.06 -2.17 0.61
C VAL A 122 13.80 -3.65 0.27
N GLY A 123 12.67 -3.97 -0.37
CA GLY A 123 12.35 -5.33 -0.79
C GLY A 123 13.41 -5.91 -1.72
N CYS A 124 13.94 -5.11 -2.64
CA CYS A 124 15.03 -5.53 -3.52
C CYS A 124 16.32 -5.80 -2.72
N VAL A 125 16.66 -4.93 -1.76
CA VAL A 125 17.84 -5.10 -0.90
C VAL A 125 17.76 -6.38 -0.05
N ILE A 126 16.57 -6.71 0.49
CA ILE A 126 16.38 -7.92 1.28
C ILE A 126 16.39 -9.18 0.40
N THR A 127 15.83 -9.10 -0.81
CA THR A 127 16.00 -10.17 -1.82
C THR A 127 17.48 -10.38 -2.13
N GLU A 128 18.27 -9.33 -2.31
CA GLU A 128 19.71 -9.44 -2.54
C GLU A 128 20.42 -10.06 -1.34
N LEU A 129 20.13 -9.63 -0.11
CA LEU A 129 20.71 -10.19 1.13
C LEU A 129 20.51 -11.72 1.21
N HIS A 130 19.32 -12.20 0.85
CA HIS A 130 18.98 -13.62 0.88
C HIS A 130 19.46 -14.41 -0.34
N SER A 131 19.48 -13.83 -1.55
CA SER A 131 19.66 -14.55 -2.84
C SER A 131 21.11 -14.68 -3.32
N CYS A 132 21.34 -14.97 -4.61
CA CYS A 132 22.64 -15.32 -5.20
C CYS A 132 23.40 -14.15 -5.87
N SER A 133 22.77 -12.98 -6.07
CA SER A 133 23.25 -12.02 -7.07
C SER A 133 24.53 -11.23 -6.72
N PHE A 134 25.05 -11.31 -5.48
CA PHE A 134 26.30 -10.66 -5.08
C PHE A 134 27.15 -11.52 -4.13
N PHE A 135 28.48 -11.29 -4.14
CA PHE A 135 29.53 -12.00 -3.39
C PHE A 135 29.41 -11.93 -1.85
N ARG A 136 28.29 -11.49 -1.25
CA ARG A 136 28.11 -11.32 0.21
C ARG A 136 26.76 -11.80 0.76
N ASN A 137 26.12 -12.75 0.08
CA ASN A 137 24.74 -13.12 0.41
C ASN A 137 24.63 -14.41 1.24
N ILE A 138 23.58 -14.51 2.07
CA ILE A 138 23.43 -15.57 3.08
C ILE A 138 23.31 -16.95 2.43
N LEU A 139 22.39 -17.14 1.46
CA LEU A 139 22.20 -18.46 0.85
C LEU A 139 23.32 -18.83 -0.14
N SER A 140 24.02 -17.86 -0.73
CA SER A 140 25.20 -18.17 -1.55
C SER A 140 26.35 -18.75 -0.72
N HIS A 141 26.58 -18.23 0.49
CA HIS A 141 27.65 -18.71 1.38
C HIS A 141 27.25 -19.94 2.19
N TYR A 142 26.04 -19.93 2.75
CA TYR A 142 25.59 -20.93 3.72
C TYR A 142 24.54 -21.90 3.16
N GLY A 143 24.04 -21.70 1.94
CA GLY A 143 22.95 -22.52 1.36
C GLY A 143 23.27 -24.00 1.31
N LYS A 144 24.50 -24.39 0.91
CA LYS A 144 24.93 -25.80 0.93
C LYS A 144 24.90 -26.42 2.33
N LEU A 145 25.27 -25.65 3.35
CA LEU A 145 25.24 -26.09 4.75
C LEU A 145 23.79 -26.23 5.26
N LEU A 146 22.92 -25.31 4.85
CA LEU A 146 21.53 -25.22 5.28
C LEU A 146 20.57 -26.09 4.44
N GLY A 147 21.03 -26.69 3.34
CA GLY A 147 20.17 -27.39 2.39
C GLY A 147 19.23 -26.46 1.60
N LEU A 148 19.62 -25.21 1.42
CA LEU A 148 18.82 -24.17 0.75
C LEU A 148 19.45 -23.76 -0.58
N ASP A 149 18.61 -23.63 -1.61
CA ASP A 149 19.01 -23.16 -2.92
C ASP A 149 18.65 -21.68 -3.09
N SER A 150 19.67 -20.84 -3.29
CA SER A 150 19.53 -19.41 -3.55
C SER A 150 18.64 -19.06 -4.75
N GLN A 151 18.49 -19.96 -5.73
CA GLN A 151 17.62 -19.76 -6.91
C GLN A 151 16.13 -19.88 -6.57
N ARG A 152 15.79 -20.38 -5.38
CA ARG A 152 14.42 -20.42 -4.87
C ARG A 152 13.94 -19.08 -4.32
N VAL A 153 14.83 -18.10 -4.16
CA VAL A 153 14.43 -16.72 -3.87
C VAL A 153 14.19 -16.00 -5.21
N PRO A 154 12.96 -15.56 -5.51
CA PRO A 154 12.65 -14.95 -6.79
C PRO A 154 13.37 -13.60 -6.96
N VAL A 155 13.70 -13.27 -8.22
CA VAL A 155 14.28 -11.97 -8.55
C VAL A 155 13.30 -10.86 -8.19
N ASN A 156 13.81 -9.75 -7.66
CA ASN A 156 13.00 -8.61 -7.27
C ASN A 156 13.55 -7.34 -7.93
N ASN A 157 12.72 -6.71 -8.77
CA ASN A 157 13.04 -5.51 -9.53
C ASN A 157 12.05 -4.37 -9.26
N ALA A 158 11.36 -4.41 -8.11
CA ALA A 158 10.26 -3.51 -7.77
C ALA A 158 10.64 -2.02 -7.86
N THR A 159 11.79 -1.62 -7.32
CA THR A 159 12.24 -0.22 -7.36
C THR A 159 12.43 0.27 -8.80
N THR A 160 13.04 -0.57 -9.64
CA THR A 160 13.33 -0.25 -11.04
C THR A 160 12.05 -0.16 -11.84
N GLN A 161 11.09 -1.06 -11.62
CA GLN A 161 9.80 -1.01 -12.31
C GLN A 161 8.94 0.17 -11.87
N TYR A 162 9.00 0.57 -10.59
CA TYR A 162 8.38 1.81 -10.11
C TYR A 162 8.95 3.04 -10.82
N ALA A 163 10.29 3.14 -10.88
CA ALA A 163 10.96 4.23 -11.60
C ALA A 163 10.64 4.22 -13.10
N GLU A 164 10.58 3.04 -13.73
CA GLU A 164 10.20 2.90 -15.14
C GLU A 164 8.76 3.36 -15.40
N ALA A 165 7.81 3.00 -14.53
CA ALA A 165 6.43 3.42 -14.65
C ALA A 165 6.26 4.94 -14.50
N LEU A 166 6.98 5.54 -13.54
CA LEU A 166 7.06 7.00 -13.38
C LEU A 166 7.68 7.67 -14.61
N ALA A 167 8.78 7.13 -15.15
CA ALA A 167 9.44 7.69 -16.33
C ALA A 167 8.57 7.59 -17.60
N LYS A 168 7.85 6.48 -17.77
CA LYS A 168 6.89 6.32 -18.87
C LYS A 168 5.71 7.28 -18.72
N ALA A 169 5.16 7.45 -17.53
CA ALA A 169 4.09 8.42 -17.28
C ALA A 169 4.56 9.86 -17.54
N TRP A 170 5.81 10.18 -17.20
CA TRP A 170 6.41 11.50 -17.43
C TRP A 170 6.57 11.75 -18.93
N SER A 171 6.96 10.72 -19.68
CA SER A 171 7.04 10.75 -21.14
C SER A 171 5.66 10.96 -21.79
N GLU A 172 4.60 10.35 -21.25
CA GLU A 172 3.22 10.55 -21.70
C GLU A 172 2.70 11.96 -21.38
N TYR A 173 3.14 12.58 -20.27
CA TYR A 173 2.86 14.00 -19.98
C TYR A 173 3.53 14.93 -21.00
N ASN A 174 4.67 14.50 -21.56
CA ASN A 174 5.35 15.11 -22.71
C ASN A 174 5.76 16.58 -22.51
N ASN A 175 6.35 16.87 -21.34
CA ASN A 175 7.04 18.15 -21.08
C ASN A 175 8.45 17.88 -20.54
N PRO A 176 9.52 18.06 -21.34
CA PRO A 176 10.87 17.68 -20.97
C PRO A 176 11.50 18.56 -19.86
N SER A 177 10.94 19.76 -19.60
CA SER A 177 11.43 20.62 -18.51
C SER A 177 10.69 20.39 -17.19
N ALA A 178 9.62 19.60 -17.19
CA ALA A 178 8.83 19.34 -15.99
C ALA A 178 9.49 18.31 -15.07
N ALA A 179 9.35 18.49 -13.76
CA ALA A 179 9.89 17.58 -12.75
C ALA A 179 8.83 16.60 -12.24
N ILE A 180 9.29 15.58 -11.50
CA ILE A 180 8.44 14.75 -10.64
C ILE A 180 8.58 15.29 -9.21
N ILE A 181 7.46 15.67 -8.59
CA ILE A 181 7.44 16.00 -7.16
C ILE A 181 7.09 14.76 -6.34
N ILE A 182 7.86 14.49 -5.29
CA ILE A 182 7.60 13.45 -4.30
C ILE A 182 7.03 14.15 -3.07
N VAL A 183 5.77 13.88 -2.75
CA VAL A 183 5.11 14.42 -1.56
C VAL A 183 5.50 13.58 -0.37
N VAL A 184 6.13 14.18 0.64
CA VAL A 184 6.77 13.45 1.75
C VAL A 184 6.27 13.92 3.11
N GLN A 185 6.42 13.08 4.13
CA GLN A 185 6.18 13.48 5.52
C GLN A 185 7.31 14.40 5.99
N ALA A 186 7.02 15.25 6.99
CA ALA A 186 8.03 16.14 7.58
C ALA A 186 9.15 15.35 8.31
N GLU A 187 8.82 14.18 8.86
CA GLU A 187 9.78 13.22 9.39
C GLU A 187 9.63 11.89 8.67
N GLU A 188 10.68 11.45 8.00
CA GLU A 188 10.66 10.27 7.15
C GLU A 188 11.90 9.40 7.40
N ARG A 189 11.78 8.48 8.36
CA ARG A 189 12.87 7.54 8.69
C ARG A 189 13.17 6.56 7.56
N ASN A 190 12.21 6.34 6.65
CA ASN A 190 12.34 5.47 5.49
C ASN A 190 12.67 6.27 4.20
N MET A 191 13.28 7.46 4.32
CA MET A 191 13.56 8.33 3.16
C MET A 191 14.45 7.66 2.11
N TYR A 192 15.31 6.73 2.51
CA TYR A 192 16.22 6.03 1.59
C TYR A 192 15.47 5.14 0.59
N ASP A 193 14.33 4.55 0.98
CA ASP A 193 13.45 3.82 0.05
C ASP A 193 12.95 4.72 -1.09
N GLN A 194 12.70 6.00 -0.78
CA GLN A 194 12.27 7.01 -1.75
C GLN A 194 13.46 7.52 -2.59
N HIS A 195 14.63 7.67 -1.97
CA HIS A 195 15.85 8.06 -2.66
C HIS A 195 16.32 7.01 -3.67
N PHE A 196 16.08 5.71 -3.45
CA PHE A 196 16.38 4.70 -4.46
C PHE A 196 15.61 4.93 -5.77
N VAL A 197 14.30 5.18 -5.69
CA VAL A 197 13.48 5.52 -6.87
C VAL A 197 13.99 6.81 -7.54
N SER A 198 14.30 7.83 -6.73
CA SER A 198 14.81 9.13 -7.21
C SER A 198 16.17 9.00 -7.91
N ALA A 199 17.05 8.15 -7.39
CA ALA A 199 18.37 7.88 -7.97
C ALA A 199 18.22 7.21 -9.35
N ILE A 200 17.34 6.21 -9.48
CA ILE A 200 17.09 5.55 -10.77
C ILE A 200 16.49 6.54 -11.78
N LEU A 201 15.52 7.37 -11.38
CA LEU A 201 14.94 8.40 -12.24
C LEU A 201 16.00 9.39 -12.76
N ARG A 202 16.90 9.84 -11.90
CA ARG A 202 17.98 10.77 -12.27
C ARG A 202 19.05 10.11 -13.14
N GLU A 203 19.53 8.93 -12.75
CA GLU A 203 20.72 8.30 -13.35
C GLU A 203 20.40 7.59 -14.66
N ARG A 204 19.22 6.95 -14.76
CA ARG A 204 18.84 6.15 -15.92
C ARG A 204 17.91 6.89 -16.88
N TYR A 205 17.01 7.72 -16.36
CA TYR A 205 15.99 8.39 -17.17
C TYR A 205 16.24 9.90 -17.31
N HIS A 206 17.22 10.46 -16.60
CA HIS A 206 17.54 11.88 -16.60
C HIS A 206 16.35 12.78 -16.22
N ILE A 207 15.48 12.29 -15.32
CA ILE A 207 14.31 13.02 -14.84
C ILE A 207 14.62 13.64 -13.48
N THR A 208 14.36 14.94 -13.35
CA THR A 208 14.51 15.68 -12.10
C THR A 208 13.40 15.32 -11.12
N THR A 209 13.79 15.02 -9.88
CA THR A 209 12.87 14.81 -8.77
C THR A 209 13.06 15.88 -7.69
N ILE A 210 11.97 16.47 -7.21
CA ILE A 210 11.96 17.35 -6.03
C ILE A 210 11.14 16.73 -4.91
N ARG A 211 11.47 17.04 -3.65
CA ARG A 211 10.76 16.52 -2.46
C ARG A 211 10.18 17.69 -1.70
N LYS A 212 8.88 17.63 -1.40
CA LYS A 212 8.18 18.66 -0.64
C LYS A 212 7.11 18.03 0.24
N THR A 213 6.90 18.60 1.41
CA THR A 213 5.74 18.33 2.26
C THR A 213 4.49 19.00 1.69
N LEU A 214 3.30 18.57 2.12
CA LEU A 214 2.05 19.24 1.74
C LEU A 214 2.03 20.72 2.18
N ALA A 215 2.64 21.04 3.33
CA ALA A 215 2.75 22.41 3.83
C ALA A 215 3.57 23.30 2.90
N GLU A 216 4.73 22.82 2.42
CA GLU A 216 5.58 23.55 1.48
C GLU A 216 4.88 23.71 0.12
N ILE A 217 4.18 22.67 -0.37
CA ILE A 217 3.39 22.77 -1.61
C ILE A 217 2.29 23.82 -1.49
N ASN A 218 1.67 23.98 -0.33
CA ASN A 218 0.67 25.05 -0.14
C ASN A 218 1.31 26.45 -0.17
N GLN A 219 2.55 26.58 0.31
CA GLN A 219 3.26 27.87 0.39
C GLN A 219 3.85 28.29 -0.96
N GLU A 220 4.34 27.33 -1.75
CA GLU A 220 5.14 27.57 -2.95
C GLU A 220 4.43 27.14 -4.25
N GLY A 221 3.28 26.48 -4.12
CA GLY A 221 2.56 25.87 -5.21
C GLY A 221 1.47 26.76 -5.79
N GLU A 222 1.36 26.75 -7.12
CA GLU A 222 0.29 27.41 -7.86
C GLU A 222 -0.11 26.60 -9.10
N ILE A 223 -1.31 26.88 -9.62
CA ILE A 223 -1.75 26.37 -10.92
C ILE A 223 -1.62 27.50 -11.94
N LEU A 224 -0.78 27.30 -12.94
CA LEU A 224 -0.58 28.22 -14.05
C LEU A 224 -1.85 28.30 -14.93
N PRO A 225 -2.01 29.34 -15.79
CA PRO A 225 -3.22 29.53 -16.59
C PRO A 225 -3.60 28.36 -17.51
N ASP A 226 -2.64 27.52 -17.89
CA ASP A 226 -2.83 26.32 -18.71
C ASP A 226 -3.21 25.06 -17.88
N GLY A 227 -3.31 25.20 -16.56
CA GLY A 227 -3.59 24.12 -15.62
C GLY A 227 -2.35 23.43 -15.05
N THR A 228 -1.14 23.79 -15.49
CA THR A 228 0.12 23.19 -15.01
C THR A 228 0.37 23.51 -13.54
N LEU A 229 0.71 22.49 -12.75
CA LEU A 229 1.22 22.69 -11.39
C LEU A 229 2.64 23.26 -11.46
N SER A 230 2.87 24.40 -10.82
CA SER A 230 4.19 24.96 -10.57
C SER A 230 4.44 24.95 -9.07
N VAL A 231 5.62 24.50 -8.63
CA VAL A 231 6.04 24.59 -7.23
C VAL A 231 7.42 25.23 -7.20
N ASP A 232 7.56 26.38 -6.54
CA ASP A 232 8.80 27.17 -6.52
C ASP A 232 9.34 27.47 -7.93
N GLY A 233 8.42 27.83 -8.84
CA GLY A 233 8.72 28.12 -10.26
C GLY A 233 9.03 26.90 -11.14
N GLN A 234 9.06 25.69 -10.58
CA GLN A 234 9.30 24.45 -11.32
C GLN A 234 7.96 23.81 -11.75
N ALA A 235 7.78 23.65 -13.07
CA ALA A 235 6.64 22.91 -13.62
C ALA A 235 6.69 21.43 -13.22
N ILE A 236 5.54 20.85 -12.85
CA ILE A 236 5.42 19.49 -12.33
C ILE A 236 4.56 18.64 -13.26
N ALA A 237 5.15 17.53 -13.74
CA ALA A 237 4.45 16.55 -14.59
C ALA A 237 3.76 15.45 -13.77
N ILE A 238 4.38 15.03 -12.66
CA ILE A 238 3.87 13.94 -11.82
C ILE A 238 3.98 14.33 -10.35
N VAL A 239 2.90 14.05 -9.60
CA VAL A 239 2.88 14.10 -8.14
C VAL A 239 2.88 12.66 -7.60
N TYR A 240 4.01 12.22 -7.05
CA TYR A 240 4.18 10.90 -6.44
C TYR A 240 4.00 11.00 -4.93
N PHE A 241 2.91 10.43 -4.40
CA PHE A 241 2.63 10.49 -2.97
C PHE A 241 3.41 9.44 -2.18
N ARG A 242 4.24 9.94 -1.25
CA ARG A 242 4.83 9.19 -0.13
C ARG A 242 4.32 9.66 1.24
N ALA A 243 3.24 10.45 1.24
CA ALA A 243 2.53 11.00 2.38
C ALA A 243 1.06 11.24 1.99
N GLY A 244 0.27 11.83 2.89
CA GLY A 244 -1.13 12.21 2.66
C GLY A 244 -2.12 11.05 2.82
N TYR A 245 -1.70 9.93 3.42
CA TYR A 245 -2.52 8.73 3.67
C TYR A 245 -2.93 8.58 5.13
N THR A 246 -2.47 9.46 6.01
CA THR A 246 -2.83 9.50 7.43
C THR A 246 -3.31 10.91 7.82
N PRO A 247 -4.27 11.05 8.76
CA PRO A 247 -4.67 12.36 9.28
C PRO A 247 -3.51 13.18 9.85
N VAL A 248 -2.45 12.52 10.33
CA VAL A 248 -1.24 13.16 10.89
C VAL A 248 -0.52 14.03 9.85
N ASP A 249 -0.66 13.70 8.56
CA ASP A 249 -0.09 14.50 7.46
C ASP A 249 -0.89 15.78 7.18
N TYR A 250 -2.00 16.01 7.89
CA TYR A 250 -2.90 17.14 7.72
C TYR A 250 -3.11 17.90 9.06
N PRO A 251 -2.04 18.47 9.65
CA PRO A 251 -2.16 19.21 10.91
C PRO A 251 -2.99 20.51 10.77
N SER A 252 -3.20 21.00 9.55
CA SER A 252 -3.96 22.23 9.29
C SER A 252 -4.72 22.19 7.95
N GLU A 253 -5.47 23.26 7.64
CA GLU A 253 -6.11 23.44 6.33
C GLU A 253 -5.12 23.66 5.18
N SER A 254 -3.86 24.01 5.50
CA SER A 254 -2.78 24.19 4.52
C SER A 254 -2.57 22.92 3.70
N GLU A 255 -2.48 21.78 4.37
CA GLU A 255 -2.19 20.50 3.72
C GLU A 255 -3.38 19.99 2.89
N TRP A 256 -4.61 20.26 3.35
CA TRP A 256 -5.82 19.99 2.58
C TRP A 256 -5.93 20.88 1.33
N SER A 257 -5.52 22.15 1.46
CA SER A 257 -5.49 23.10 0.34
C SER A 257 -4.47 22.69 -0.70
N ALA A 258 -3.25 22.30 -0.30
CA ALA A 258 -2.26 21.70 -1.19
C ALA A 258 -2.76 20.43 -1.87
N ARG A 259 -3.41 19.52 -1.12
CA ARG A 259 -3.96 18.30 -1.71
C ARG A 259 -5.01 18.61 -2.76
N LEU A 260 -5.90 19.57 -2.53
CA LEU A 260 -6.89 20.01 -3.51
C LEU A 260 -6.22 20.66 -4.73
N LEU A 261 -5.25 21.55 -4.52
CA LEU A 261 -4.47 22.23 -5.57
C LEU A 261 -3.82 21.19 -6.51
N ILE A 262 -3.17 20.17 -5.94
CA ILE A 262 -2.58 19.07 -6.68
C ILE A 262 -3.62 18.38 -7.57
N GLU A 263 -4.76 17.97 -7.02
CA GLU A 263 -5.79 17.23 -7.79
C GLU A 263 -6.37 18.10 -8.92
N GLN A 264 -6.55 19.40 -8.68
CA GLN A 264 -7.00 20.37 -9.69
C GLN A 264 -6.01 20.56 -10.84
N SER A 265 -4.70 20.40 -10.60
CA SER A 265 -3.65 20.60 -11.61
C SER A 265 -3.52 19.49 -12.65
N SER A 266 -3.07 19.80 -13.87
CA SER A 266 -2.89 18.86 -14.98
C SER A 266 -1.88 17.75 -14.73
N ALA A 267 -1.05 17.85 -13.68
CA ALA A 267 -0.09 16.83 -13.30
C ALA A 267 -0.74 15.46 -13.12
N ILE A 268 -0.01 14.40 -13.45
CA ILE A 268 -0.43 13.01 -13.21
C ILE A 268 -0.24 12.72 -11.72
N LYS A 269 -1.30 12.31 -11.04
CA LYS A 269 -1.20 11.91 -9.63
C LYS A 269 -0.93 10.42 -9.52
N CYS A 270 -0.05 10.06 -8.60
CA CYS A 270 0.26 8.68 -8.24
C CYS A 270 0.14 8.51 -6.72
N PRO A 271 -1.05 8.17 -6.20
CA PRO A 271 -2.33 8.02 -6.91
C PRO A 271 -3.15 9.32 -6.98
N SER A 272 -4.15 9.37 -7.87
CA SER A 272 -5.24 10.35 -7.82
C SER A 272 -6.13 10.14 -6.58
N ILE A 273 -6.98 11.12 -6.28
CA ILE A 273 -7.94 11.00 -5.16
C ILE A 273 -8.89 9.80 -5.33
N SER A 274 -9.30 9.46 -6.54
CA SER A 274 -10.17 8.30 -6.78
C SER A 274 -9.43 6.99 -6.52
N TYR A 275 -8.19 6.83 -6.99
CA TYR A 275 -7.35 5.68 -6.68
C TYR A 275 -7.09 5.55 -5.17
N HIS A 276 -6.87 6.66 -4.47
CA HIS A 276 -6.73 6.65 -3.00
C HIS A 276 -8.01 6.12 -2.34
N LEU A 277 -9.20 6.63 -2.71
CA LEU A 277 -10.47 6.15 -2.14
C LEU A 277 -10.74 4.66 -2.41
N VAL A 278 -10.31 4.14 -3.56
CA VAL A 278 -10.43 2.71 -3.90
C VAL A 278 -9.66 1.82 -2.92
N GLY A 279 -8.54 2.30 -2.38
CA GLY A 279 -7.72 1.57 -1.41
C GLY A 279 -8.34 1.46 -0.01
N THR A 280 -9.43 2.19 0.27
CA THR A 280 -10.08 2.13 1.57
C THR A 280 -10.61 0.72 1.86
N LYS A 281 -10.53 0.32 3.14
CA LYS A 281 -11.01 -0.98 3.60
C LYS A 281 -12.51 -1.15 3.33
N LYS A 282 -13.27 -0.06 3.39
CA LYS A 282 -14.69 -0.06 3.05
C LYS A 282 -14.94 -0.42 1.58
N ILE A 283 -14.16 0.11 0.63
CA ILE A 283 -14.31 -0.29 -0.78
C ILE A 283 -13.88 -1.74 -1.00
N GLN A 284 -12.81 -2.21 -0.35
CA GLN A 284 -12.45 -3.64 -0.36
C GLN A 284 -13.62 -4.53 0.10
N GLN A 285 -14.30 -4.14 1.18
CA GLN A 285 -15.47 -4.84 1.70
C GLN A 285 -16.67 -4.80 0.75
N GLU A 286 -16.96 -3.65 0.15
CA GLU A 286 -18.06 -3.50 -0.82
C GLU A 286 -17.81 -4.33 -2.09
N LEU A 287 -16.57 -4.41 -2.57
CA LEU A 287 -16.19 -5.26 -3.72
C LEU A 287 -16.38 -6.75 -3.44
N ALA A 288 -16.33 -7.17 -2.18
CA ALA A 288 -16.56 -8.56 -1.79
C ALA A 288 -18.04 -8.97 -1.78
N LYS A 289 -18.98 -8.01 -1.89
CA LYS A 289 -20.41 -8.32 -1.95
C LYS A 289 -20.77 -9.08 -3.24
N PRO A 290 -21.77 -9.97 -3.20
CA PRO A 290 -22.27 -10.63 -4.39
C PRO A 290 -22.64 -9.64 -5.49
N ASN A 291 -22.30 -9.97 -6.74
CA ASN A 291 -22.62 -9.20 -7.96
C ASN A 291 -21.92 -7.83 -8.11
N VAL A 292 -21.09 -7.38 -7.15
CA VAL A 292 -20.41 -6.09 -7.27
C VAL A 292 -19.21 -6.16 -8.22
N LEU A 293 -18.39 -7.21 -8.16
CA LEU A 293 -17.26 -7.38 -9.09
C LEU A 293 -17.70 -7.44 -10.56
N GLU A 294 -18.87 -8.02 -10.86
CA GLU A 294 -19.44 -8.10 -12.21
C GLU A 294 -19.73 -6.74 -12.84
N ARG A 295 -19.87 -5.68 -12.03
CA ARG A 295 -19.98 -4.31 -12.55
C ARG A 295 -18.68 -3.83 -13.19
N PHE A 296 -17.54 -4.38 -12.75
CA PHE A 296 -16.21 -3.94 -13.15
C PHE A 296 -15.48 -4.98 -14.01
N PHE A 297 -15.98 -6.21 -14.11
CA PHE A 297 -15.40 -7.26 -14.94
C PHE A 297 -16.49 -8.07 -15.65
N GLU A 298 -16.29 -8.30 -16.94
CA GLU A 298 -17.13 -9.20 -17.73
C GLU A 298 -16.59 -10.64 -17.72
N ASN A 299 -15.27 -10.80 -17.75
CA ASN A 299 -14.60 -12.10 -17.77
C ASN A 299 -14.84 -12.87 -16.46
N LYS A 300 -15.56 -13.98 -16.56
CA LYS A 300 -15.95 -14.82 -15.41
C LYS A 300 -14.76 -15.51 -14.74
N ASP A 301 -13.71 -15.85 -15.49
CA ASP A 301 -12.50 -16.47 -14.94
C ASP A 301 -11.70 -15.47 -14.11
N ASP A 302 -11.60 -14.22 -14.57
CA ASP A 302 -10.92 -13.16 -13.82
C ASP A 302 -11.68 -12.81 -12.54
N ILE A 303 -13.02 -12.76 -12.61
CA ILE A 303 -13.87 -12.61 -11.42
C ILE A 303 -13.64 -13.78 -10.44
N ALA A 304 -13.59 -15.02 -10.95
CA ALA A 304 -13.36 -16.20 -10.10
C ALA A 304 -11.98 -16.16 -9.43
N LYS A 305 -10.93 -15.74 -10.14
CA LYS A 305 -9.58 -15.55 -9.58
C LYS A 305 -9.57 -14.51 -8.48
N LEU A 306 -10.17 -13.33 -8.72
CA LEU A 306 -10.28 -12.26 -7.72
C LEU A 306 -11.03 -12.74 -6.48
N ARG A 307 -12.21 -13.35 -6.66
CA ARG A 307 -13.00 -13.89 -5.55
C ARG A 307 -12.28 -14.95 -4.73
N LYS A 308 -11.49 -15.80 -5.39
CA LYS A 308 -10.74 -16.87 -4.72
C LYS A 308 -9.77 -16.34 -3.65
N CYS A 309 -9.29 -15.10 -3.79
CA CYS A 309 -8.43 -14.48 -2.80
C CYS A 309 -9.16 -13.58 -1.79
N PHE A 310 -10.48 -13.42 -1.87
CA PHE A 310 -11.21 -12.64 -0.88
C PHE A 310 -11.43 -13.47 0.40
N ALA A 311 -10.95 -12.95 1.52
CA ALA A 311 -11.39 -13.42 2.83
C ALA A 311 -12.83 -12.98 3.10
N GLY A 312 -13.45 -13.49 4.17
CA GLY A 312 -14.71 -12.95 4.64
C GLY A 312 -14.60 -11.46 4.99
N LEU A 313 -15.44 -10.62 4.39
CA LEU A 313 -15.44 -9.17 4.54
C LEU A 313 -16.88 -8.68 4.72
N TRP A 314 -17.15 -8.00 5.83
CA TRP A 314 -18.51 -7.64 6.24
C TRP A 314 -18.60 -6.19 6.74
N SER A 315 -19.75 -5.58 6.49
CA SER A 315 -20.13 -4.31 7.11
C SER A 315 -20.63 -4.58 8.53
N LEU A 316 -20.51 -3.61 9.44
CA LEU A 316 -21.11 -3.71 10.79
C LEU A 316 -22.65 -3.68 10.79
N GLU A 317 -23.25 -3.46 9.62
CA GLU A 317 -24.70 -3.58 9.39
C GLU A 317 -25.18 -5.04 9.33
N ASP A 318 -24.26 -6.00 9.13
CA ASP A 318 -24.57 -7.43 9.18
C ASP A 318 -24.58 -7.90 10.65
N LEU A 319 -25.75 -7.73 11.29
CA LEU A 319 -25.93 -7.99 12.73
C LEU A 319 -25.63 -9.46 13.11
N ASP A 320 -25.86 -10.41 12.20
CA ASP A 320 -25.56 -11.82 12.43
C ASP A 320 -24.05 -12.05 12.53
N ILE A 321 -23.27 -11.38 11.68
CA ILE A 321 -21.81 -11.43 11.73
C ILE A 321 -21.27 -10.66 12.93
N VAL A 322 -21.85 -9.50 13.27
CA VAL A 322 -21.47 -8.74 14.47
C VAL A 322 -21.68 -9.58 15.73
N GLN A 323 -22.81 -10.27 15.86
CA GLN A 323 -23.06 -11.16 17.00
C GLN A 323 -22.01 -12.30 17.08
N LYS A 324 -21.68 -12.92 15.95
CA LYS A 324 -20.61 -13.93 15.89
C LYS A 324 -19.25 -13.36 16.28
N ALA A 325 -18.95 -12.13 15.88
CA ALA A 325 -17.70 -11.45 16.23
C ALA A 325 -17.63 -11.07 17.71
N ILE A 326 -18.75 -10.74 18.35
CA ILE A 326 -18.84 -10.53 19.81
C ILE A 326 -18.62 -11.87 20.55
N GLU A 327 -19.23 -12.95 20.08
CA GLU A 327 -19.08 -14.28 20.71
C GLU A 327 -17.66 -14.84 20.56
N LYS A 328 -17.07 -14.71 19.36
CA LYS A 328 -15.76 -15.27 18.99
C LYS A 328 -14.84 -14.24 18.36
N PRO A 329 -14.41 -13.21 19.12
CA PRO A 329 -13.65 -12.10 18.58
C PRO A 329 -12.27 -12.49 18.05
N GLU A 330 -11.71 -13.61 18.52
CA GLU A 330 -10.42 -14.13 18.07
C GLU A 330 -10.43 -14.51 16.58
N LEU A 331 -11.60 -14.76 15.98
CA LEU A 331 -11.76 -15.14 14.58
C LEU A 331 -11.91 -13.94 13.63
N PHE A 332 -11.93 -12.72 14.15
CA PHE A 332 -12.18 -11.50 13.38
C PHE A 332 -11.07 -10.47 13.60
N VAL A 333 -11.00 -9.55 12.65
CA VAL A 333 -10.22 -8.32 12.74
C VAL A 333 -11.16 -7.18 12.37
N MET A 334 -11.17 -6.13 13.19
CA MET A 334 -11.93 -4.92 12.89
C MET A 334 -10.98 -3.84 12.40
N LYS A 335 -11.28 -3.27 11.22
CA LYS A 335 -10.37 -2.33 10.54
C LYS A 335 -11.05 -0.97 10.35
N PRO A 336 -10.46 0.14 10.84
CA PRO A 336 -10.90 1.48 10.47
C PRO A 336 -10.42 1.86 9.05
N GLN A 337 -10.88 3.00 8.54
CA GLN A 337 -10.41 3.56 7.27
C GLN A 337 -9.06 4.27 7.41
N ARG A 338 -8.02 3.52 7.74
CA ARG A 338 -6.65 4.02 7.91
C ARG A 338 -5.65 3.14 7.15
N GLU A 339 -4.54 3.76 6.78
CA GLU A 339 -3.38 3.12 6.14
C GLU A 339 -2.14 3.23 7.04
N GLY A 340 -1.13 2.39 6.80
CA GLY A 340 0.18 2.50 7.46
C GLY A 340 0.40 1.63 8.71
N GLY A 341 -0.55 0.74 9.05
CA GLY A 341 -0.47 -0.17 10.21
C GLY A 341 -0.73 0.51 11.56
N GLY A 342 -0.95 -0.27 12.62
CA GLY A 342 -1.16 0.27 13.98
C GLY A 342 -2.62 0.64 14.32
N ASN A 343 -3.58 0.35 13.44
CA ASN A 343 -4.96 0.85 13.56
C ASN A 343 -6.01 -0.25 13.75
N ASN A 344 -5.64 -1.52 13.58
CA ASN A 344 -6.60 -2.62 13.61
C ASN A 344 -6.93 -3.02 15.04
N ILE A 345 -8.12 -3.53 15.26
CA ILE A 345 -8.62 -3.94 16.57
C ILE A 345 -8.90 -5.46 16.55
N TYR A 346 -8.45 -6.17 17.57
CA TYR A 346 -8.45 -7.63 17.67
C TYR A 346 -9.00 -8.09 19.03
N GLY A 347 -9.43 -9.36 19.11
CA GLY A 347 -9.68 -10.01 20.40
C GLY A 347 -10.66 -9.27 21.31
N ASP A 348 -10.34 -9.17 22.60
CA ASP A 348 -11.24 -8.56 23.58
C ASP A 348 -11.53 -7.08 23.27
N ASP A 349 -10.56 -6.31 22.78
CA ASP A 349 -10.76 -4.91 22.36
C ASP A 349 -11.79 -4.80 21.22
N LEU A 350 -11.81 -5.78 20.30
CA LEU A 350 -12.80 -5.85 19.23
C LEU A 350 -14.19 -6.08 19.82
N ARG A 351 -14.33 -7.05 20.72
CA ARG A 351 -15.60 -7.36 21.39
C ARG A 351 -16.14 -6.13 22.14
N GLU A 352 -15.29 -5.51 22.96
CA GLU A 352 -15.66 -4.34 23.76
C GLU A 352 -16.10 -3.17 22.87
N THR A 353 -15.37 -2.93 21.77
CA THR A 353 -15.69 -1.85 20.83
C THR A 353 -17.02 -2.13 20.12
N LEU A 354 -17.29 -3.36 19.67
CA LEU A 354 -18.57 -3.71 19.07
C LEU A 354 -19.75 -3.53 20.03
N ILE A 355 -19.61 -3.97 21.29
CA ILE A 355 -20.64 -3.79 22.33
C ILE A 355 -20.91 -2.30 22.59
N LYS A 356 -19.85 -1.48 22.62
CA LYS A 356 -19.97 -0.02 22.79
C LYS A 356 -20.72 0.62 21.62
N LEU A 357 -20.37 0.26 20.38
CA LEU A 357 -21.03 0.77 19.17
C LEU A 357 -22.52 0.41 19.12
N GLN A 358 -22.89 -0.82 19.52
CA GLN A 358 -24.30 -1.24 19.59
C GLN A 358 -25.12 -0.42 20.61
N LYS A 359 -24.52 -0.05 21.75
CA LYS A 359 -25.21 0.74 22.79
C LYS A 359 -25.38 2.21 22.44
N ALA A 360 -24.43 2.77 21.69
CA ALA A 360 -24.40 4.20 21.41
C ALA A 360 -25.50 4.65 20.43
N GLY A 361 -26.12 3.73 19.67
CA GLY A 361 -27.07 4.08 18.61
C GLY A 361 -26.50 5.02 17.54
N SER A 362 -25.17 5.17 17.53
CA SER A 362 -24.42 6.13 16.72
C SER A 362 -24.11 5.54 15.35
N GLN A 363 -23.98 6.40 14.34
CA GLN A 363 -23.48 6.02 13.00
C GLN A 363 -21.96 5.81 12.95
N GLU A 364 -21.28 5.72 14.10
CA GLU A 364 -19.83 5.52 14.20
C GLU A 364 -19.38 4.13 13.72
N ASP A 365 -20.30 3.17 13.67
CA ASP A 365 -20.09 1.83 13.13
C ASP A 365 -19.60 1.86 11.67
N ALA A 366 -20.04 2.86 10.89
CA ALA A 366 -19.66 3.04 9.50
C ALA A 366 -18.17 3.42 9.27
N ALA A 367 -17.42 3.71 10.34
CA ALA A 367 -15.96 3.90 10.25
C ALA A 367 -15.21 2.57 10.09
N TYR A 368 -15.83 1.44 10.44
CA TYR A 368 -15.17 0.14 10.53
C TYR A 368 -15.74 -0.89 9.55
N ILE A 369 -14.92 -1.90 9.25
CA ILE A 369 -15.36 -3.17 8.65
C ILE A 369 -14.94 -4.34 9.54
N LEU A 370 -15.63 -5.46 9.42
CA LEU A 370 -15.17 -6.75 9.94
C LEU A 370 -14.52 -7.57 8.83
N MET A 371 -13.40 -8.18 9.15
CA MET A 371 -12.69 -9.10 8.27
C MET A 371 -12.44 -10.41 9.00
N GLN A 372 -12.51 -11.52 8.28
CA GLN A 372 -12.05 -12.83 8.75
C GLN A 372 -10.57 -12.73 9.13
N ARG A 373 -10.22 -13.16 10.35
CA ARG A 373 -8.81 -13.33 10.73
C ARG A 373 -8.21 -14.50 9.96
N ILE A 374 -7.10 -14.25 9.29
CA ILE A 374 -6.33 -15.26 8.55
C ILE A 374 -5.31 -15.86 9.52
N PHE A 375 -5.15 -17.19 9.51
CA PHE A 375 -4.21 -17.88 10.38
C PHE A 375 -3.15 -18.62 9.55
N PRO A 376 -2.02 -17.97 9.22
CA PRO A 376 -0.93 -18.63 8.52
C PRO A 376 -0.23 -19.69 9.37
N ALA A 377 0.45 -20.62 8.70
CA ALA A 377 1.29 -21.59 9.37
C ALA A 377 2.46 -20.89 10.07
N ASN A 378 2.67 -21.21 11.34
CA ASN A 378 3.78 -20.67 12.11
C ASN A 378 5.10 -21.32 11.69
N THR A 379 6.10 -20.49 11.41
CA THR A 379 7.47 -20.93 11.09
C THR A 379 8.44 -20.41 12.14
N GLU A 380 9.57 -21.09 12.33
CA GLU A 380 10.65 -20.56 13.16
C GLU A 380 11.51 -19.61 12.33
N ALA A 381 11.80 -18.44 12.88
CA ALA A 381 12.65 -17.46 12.22
C ALA A 381 13.65 -16.84 13.20
N ILE A 382 14.73 -16.31 12.63
CA ILE A 382 15.75 -15.54 13.34
C ILE A 382 15.60 -14.09 12.89
N LEU A 383 15.16 -13.23 13.80
CA LEU A 383 14.88 -11.82 13.56
C LEU A 383 16.06 -10.97 14.00
N MET A 384 16.57 -10.10 13.13
CA MET A 384 17.62 -9.12 13.41
C MET A 384 17.00 -7.76 13.71
N ARG A 385 17.27 -7.21 14.91
CA ARG A 385 16.85 -5.84 15.29
C ARG A 385 17.96 -5.18 16.09
N ASN A 386 18.40 -3.99 15.66
CA ASN A 386 19.42 -3.20 16.35
C ASN A 386 20.72 -3.98 16.62
N GLY A 387 21.13 -4.85 15.69
CA GLY A 387 22.30 -5.71 15.83
C GLY A 387 22.12 -6.93 16.74
N ILE A 388 20.90 -7.19 17.22
CA ILE A 388 20.57 -8.31 18.11
C ILE A 388 19.69 -9.31 17.35
N LEU A 389 20.05 -10.60 17.48
CA LEU A 389 19.31 -11.72 16.92
C LEU A 389 18.31 -12.28 17.95
N HIS A 390 17.08 -12.50 17.51
CA HIS A 390 16.00 -13.08 18.30
C HIS A 390 15.41 -14.28 17.56
N LYS A 391 15.24 -15.41 18.24
CA LYS A 391 14.48 -16.55 17.69
C LYS A 391 13.02 -16.40 18.09
N ASP A 392 12.12 -16.58 17.13
CA ASP A 392 10.69 -16.51 17.39
C ASP A 392 9.90 -17.41 16.43
N ARG A 393 8.64 -17.68 16.80
CA ARG A 393 7.64 -18.23 15.88
C ARG A 393 6.96 -17.07 15.16
N VAL A 394 6.90 -17.14 13.85
CA VAL A 394 6.45 -16.04 13.02
C VAL A 394 5.42 -16.46 11.98
N ILE A 395 4.69 -15.45 11.52
CA ILE A 395 3.84 -15.51 10.33
C ILE A 395 4.29 -14.44 9.34
N SER A 396 4.12 -14.73 8.06
CA SER A 396 4.54 -13.86 6.96
C SER A 396 3.35 -13.41 6.11
N GLU A 397 3.46 -12.17 5.65
CA GLU A 397 2.53 -11.49 4.76
C GLU A 397 3.28 -11.07 3.49
N PHE A 398 2.76 -11.51 2.35
CA PHE A 398 3.39 -11.39 1.04
C PHE A 398 2.76 -10.25 0.27
N GLY A 399 3.51 -9.17 0.06
CA GLY A 399 3.07 -8.01 -0.71
C GLY A 399 3.58 -8.09 -2.13
N ILE A 400 2.68 -8.18 -3.10
CA ILE A 400 3.01 -8.15 -4.53
C ILE A 400 2.80 -6.73 -5.03
N PHE A 401 3.89 -6.12 -5.49
CA PHE A 401 3.84 -4.81 -6.12
C PHE A 401 3.27 -4.93 -7.53
N SER A 402 2.64 -3.86 -8.00
CA SER A 402 2.14 -3.81 -9.36
C SER A 402 2.15 -2.38 -9.89
N THR A 403 2.39 -2.26 -11.20
CA THR A 403 2.46 -0.98 -11.89
C THR A 403 1.40 -0.90 -12.97
N TYR A 404 0.73 0.25 -13.04
CA TYR A 404 -0.33 0.52 -14.00
C TYR A 404 -0.14 1.90 -14.63
N LEU A 405 -0.22 1.98 -15.94
CA LEU A 405 -0.22 3.25 -16.66
C LEU A 405 -1.14 3.12 -17.87
N ARG A 406 -2.02 4.10 -18.04
CA ARG A 406 -2.80 4.24 -19.28
C ARG A 406 -2.87 5.69 -19.72
N ASN A 407 -3.07 5.86 -21.02
CA ASN A 407 -3.41 7.13 -21.64
C ASN A 407 -4.65 6.92 -22.49
N LYS A 408 -5.76 7.56 -22.11
CA LYS A 408 -7.10 7.34 -22.69
C LYS A 408 -7.44 5.85 -22.66
N ASP A 409 -7.70 5.23 -23.81
CA ASP A 409 -8.08 3.81 -23.92
C ASP A 409 -6.87 2.86 -24.01
N LYS A 410 -5.65 3.40 -24.19
CA LYS A 410 -4.44 2.60 -24.32
C LYS A 410 -3.84 2.31 -22.95
N VAL A 411 -3.87 1.04 -22.55
CA VAL A 411 -3.09 0.54 -21.41
C VAL A 411 -1.63 0.39 -21.85
N ILE A 412 -0.73 1.14 -21.22
CA ILE A 412 0.70 1.20 -21.54
C ILE A 412 1.49 0.27 -20.62
N ILE A 413 1.11 0.20 -19.34
CA ILE A 413 1.69 -0.70 -18.34
C ILE A 413 0.56 -1.37 -17.58
N ASN A 414 0.63 -2.68 -17.41
CA ASN A 414 -0.23 -3.42 -16.50
C ASN A 414 0.50 -4.69 -16.03
N ASN A 415 1.43 -4.52 -15.10
CA ASN A 415 2.39 -5.56 -14.74
C ASN A 415 2.35 -5.89 -13.24
N GLU A 416 2.63 -7.14 -12.92
CA GLU A 416 3.27 -7.50 -11.65
C GLU A 416 4.64 -6.83 -11.60
N SER A 417 5.06 -6.36 -10.44
CA SER A 417 6.24 -5.50 -10.34
C SER A 417 7.12 -5.74 -9.12
N GLY A 418 7.42 -7.02 -8.84
CA GLY A 418 8.24 -7.43 -7.71
C GLY A 418 7.43 -7.51 -6.42
N TYR A 419 8.14 -7.57 -5.29
CA TYR A 419 7.50 -7.88 -4.02
C TYR A 419 8.19 -7.31 -2.79
N MET A 420 7.51 -7.39 -1.67
CA MET A 420 8.09 -7.34 -0.33
C MET A 420 7.43 -8.42 0.53
N VAL A 421 8.12 -8.87 1.58
CA VAL A 421 7.50 -9.72 2.61
C VAL A 421 7.66 -9.05 3.96
N ARG A 422 6.57 -9.05 4.74
CA ARG A 422 6.56 -8.64 6.14
C ARG A 422 6.44 -9.89 6.98
N THR A 423 7.33 -10.06 7.95
CA THR A 423 7.31 -11.17 8.89
C THR A 423 7.14 -10.59 10.29
N LYS A 424 6.29 -11.19 11.12
CA LYS A 424 6.04 -10.75 12.50
C LYS A 424 5.91 -11.93 13.46
N PRO A 425 6.21 -11.74 14.77
CA PRO A 425 5.91 -12.74 15.78
C PRO A 425 4.45 -13.18 15.70
N SER A 426 4.19 -14.49 15.82
CA SER A 426 2.85 -15.07 15.62
C SER A 426 1.80 -14.57 16.62
N LEU A 427 2.26 -14.17 17.81
CA LEU A 427 1.42 -13.62 18.87
C LEU A 427 1.20 -12.10 18.73
N SER A 428 1.84 -11.44 17.76
CA SER A 428 1.68 -10.00 17.55
C SER A 428 0.48 -9.71 16.66
N ASP A 429 -0.44 -8.90 17.16
CA ASP A 429 -1.58 -8.42 16.37
C ASP A 429 -1.15 -7.40 15.31
N GLU A 430 -0.15 -6.56 15.63
CA GLU A 430 0.40 -5.54 14.72
C GLU A 430 1.58 -6.05 13.87
N GLY A 431 1.74 -5.51 12.66
CA GLY A 431 2.76 -5.96 11.70
C GLY A 431 3.65 -4.86 11.14
N GLY A 432 3.48 -3.63 11.60
CA GLY A 432 4.26 -2.49 11.12
C GLY A 432 5.76 -2.65 11.41
N VAL A 433 6.60 -2.53 10.39
CA VAL A 433 8.07 -2.65 10.52
C VAL A 433 8.66 -1.45 11.26
N LEU A 434 8.32 -0.23 10.81
CA LEU A 434 8.83 1.02 11.41
C LEU A 434 8.30 1.26 12.83
N PRO A 435 7.03 0.97 13.14
CA PRO A 435 6.53 1.00 14.52
C PRO A 435 7.15 -0.05 15.46
N GLY A 436 7.85 -1.06 14.91
CA GLY A 436 8.65 -2.01 15.70
C GLY A 436 8.04 -3.40 15.87
N PHE A 437 6.88 -3.69 15.30
CA PHE A 437 6.17 -4.96 15.46
C PHE A 437 6.61 -6.03 14.44
N GLY A 438 6.94 -5.60 13.22
CA GLY A 438 7.36 -6.49 12.13
C GLY A 438 8.84 -6.34 11.75
N VAL A 439 9.28 -7.23 10.87
CA VAL A 439 10.55 -7.20 10.16
C VAL A 439 10.32 -7.36 8.65
N ILE A 440 11.23 -6.86 7.82
CA ILE A 440 11.19 -7.12 6.38
C ILE A 440 11.81 -8.50 6.10
N ASP A 441 11.30 -9.14 5.07
CA ASP A 441 11.73 -10.46 4.64
C ASP A 441 11.71 -10.55 3.11
N SER A 442 12.16 -11.70 2.59
CA SER A 442 11.89 -12.11 1.22
C SER A 442 11.04 -13.39 1.22
N VAL A 443 11.22 -14.30 0.26
CA VAL A 443 10.47 -15.55 0.18
C VAL A 443 11.35 -16.66 -0.38
N TYR A 444 11.14 -17.89 0.10
CA TYR A 444 11.77 -19.10 -0.42
C TYR A 444 10.71 -19.98 -1.09
N LEU A 445 10.79 -20.13 -2.41
CA LEU A 445 9.81 -20.89 -3.17
C LEU A 445 10.03 -22.40 -2.98
N THR A 446 9.03 -23.06 -2.40
CA THR A 446 9.05 -24.53 -2.18
C THR A 446 8.38 -25.28 -3.32
#